data_AF-A0A9Q4CYS2-F1
#
_entry.id   AF-A0A9Q4CYS2-F1
#
_cell.length_a   1.000
_cell.length_b   1.000
_cell.length_c   1.000
_cell.angle_alpha   90.00
_cell.angle_beta   90.00
_cell.angle_gamma   90.00
#
_symmetry.space_group_name_H-M   'P 1'
#
loop_
_entity.id
_entity.type
_entity.pdbx_description
1 polymer ?
#
loop_
_entity_poly.entity_id
_entity_poly.type
_entity_poly.pdbx_seq_one_letter_code
_entity_poly.pdbx_strand_id
1 'polypeptide(L)'
;MAVALVLLLQALGVLVAAAGFGAQVGTGSLNLGAQVFLVVLMVAAGSWIGAVSLGLWRGRPWVRAATVVIEMFAVILSISFFSAGNVLMGALFLLPAAVALVLMFSRQVAAYLAGLPS
;
A
#
# COMPACT_ATOMS: atom_id res chain seq x y z
N MET A 1 11.14 -12.37 -2.24
CA MET A 1 11.32 -11.82 -0.87
C MET A 1 11.32 -10.28 -0.84
N ALA A 2 12.05 -9.59 -1.72
CA ALA A 2 12.13 -8.12 -1.72
C ALA A 2 10.76 -7.38 -1.78
N VAL A 3 9.83 -7.82 -2.64
CA VAL A 3 8.49 -7.21 -2.78
C VAL A 3 7.71 -7.19 -1.47
N ALA A 4 7.69 -8.32 -0.77
CA ALA A 4 6.94 -8.43 0.48
C ALA A 4 7.54 -7.53 1.58
N LEU A 5 8.86 -7.33 1.56
CA LEU A 5 9.54 -6.42 2.48
C LEU A 5 9.16 -4.95 2.19
N VAL A 6 9.10 -4.57 0.91
CA VAL A 6 8.58 -3.24 0.49
C VAL A 6 7.13 -3.06 0.95
N LEU A 7 6.26 -4.04 0.69
CA LEU A 7 4.85 -3.98 1.10
C LEU A 7 4.69 -3.93 2.63
N LEU A 8 5.53 -4.64 3.39
CA LEU A 8 5.53 -4.58 4.86
C LEU A 8 5.92 -3.20 5.37
N LEU A 9 6.96 -2.59 4.80
CA LEU A 9 7.37 -1.22 5.13
C LEU A 9 6.27 -0.21 4.81
N GLN A 10 5.59 -0.39 3.67
CA GLN A 10 4.47 0.45 3.26
C GLN A 10 3.27 0.31 4.19
N ALA A 11 2.92 -0.93 4.59
CA ALA A 11 1.89 -1.19 5.58
C ALA A 11 2.20 -0.49 6.92
N LEU A 12 3.45 -0.61 7.39
CA LEU A 12 3.89 0.08 8.61
C LEU A 12 3.81 1.60 8.47
N GLY A 13 4.26 2.16 7.35
CA GLY A 13 4.17 3.60 7.09
C GLY A 13 2.71 4.11 7.14
N VAL A 14 1.78 3.37 6.53
CA VAL A 14 0.35 3.69 6.56
C VAL A 14 -0.21 3.60 7.99
N LEU A 15 0.17 2.59 8.77
CA LEU A 15 -0.30 2.44 10.15
C LEU A 15 0.27 3.51 11.08
N VAL A 16 1.53 3.91 10.92
CA VAL A 16 2.13 5.03 11.66
C VAL A 16 1.42 6.34 11.30
N ALA A 17 1.15 6.58 10.02
CA ALA A 17 0.38 7.75 9.59
C ALA A 17 -1.05 7.73 10.17
N ALA A 18 -1.70 6.57 10.22
CA ALA A 18 -3.01 6.40 10.83
C ALA A 18 -2.99 6.73 12.33
N ALA A 19 -1.96 6.29 13.07
CA ALA A 19 -1.78 6.61 14.48
C ALA A 19 -1.55 8.11 14.70
N GLY A 20 -0.73 8.76 13.86
CA GLY A 20 -0.50 10.20 13.90
C GLY A 20 -1.75 11.02 13.63
N PHE A 21 -2.57 10.62 12.65
CA PHE A 21 -3.87 11.24 12.39
C PHE A 21 -4.87 10.98 13.51
N GLY A 22 -4.88 9.76 14.07
CA GLY A 22 -5.72 9.38 15.21
C GLY A 22 -5.48 10.26 16.44
N ALA A 23 -4.21 10.61 16.71
CA ALA A 23 -3.86 11.51 17.81
C ALA A 23 -4.34 12.96 17.61
N GLN A 24 -4.67 13.35 16.37
CA GLN A 24 -5.13 14.69 16.00
C GLN A 24 -6.66 14.74 15.76
N VAL A 25 -7.39 13.67 16.10
CA VAL A 25 -8.85 13.66 15.98
C VAL A 25 -9.45 14.71 16.92
N GLY A 26 -10.28 15.59 16.36
CA GLY A 26 -10.91 16.71 17.07
C GLY A 26 -10.16 18.04 16.95
N THR A 27 -8.95 18.07 16.39
CA THR A 27 -8.16 19.31 16.24
C THR A 27 -8.14 19.86 14.81
N GLY A 28 -8.64 19.10 13.84
CA GLY A 28 -8.61 19.46 12.41
C GLY A 28 -9.83 20.27 11.93
N SER A 29 -9.71 20.81 10.71
CA SER A 29 -10.78 21.56 10.01
C SER A 29 -11.91 20.69 9.43
N LEU A 30 -11.72 19.37 9.42
CA LEU A 30 -12.71 18.41 8.93
C LEU A 30 -13.73 18.07 10.02
N ASN A 31 -14.97 17.74 9.65
CA ASN A 31 -15.96 17.17 10.58
C ASN A 31 -15.36 15.95 11.33
N LEU A 32 -15.61 15.85 12.63
CA LEU A 32 -15.18 14.75 13.51
C LEU A 32 -15.48 13.37 12.92
N GLY A 33 -16.67 13.15 12.35
CA GLY A 33 -17.05 11.91 11.69
C GLY A 33 -16.16 11.58 10.47
N ALA A 34 -15.78 12.59 9.69
CA ALA A 34 -14.88 12.42 8.55
C ALA A 34 -13.44 12.12 9.00
N GLN A 35 -12.98 12.72 10.10
CA GLN A 35 -11.66 12.41 10.67
C GLN A 35 -11.60 10.96 11.17
N VAL A 36 -12.61 10.51 11.92
CA VAL A 36 -12.69 9.12 12.40
C VAL A 36 -12.76 8.15 11.23
N PHE A 37 -13.58 8.45 10.21
CA PHE A 37 -13.69 7.64 9.01
C PHE A 37 -12.35 7.49 8.29
N LEU A 38 -11.59 8.57 8.12
CA LEU A 38 -10.26 8.53 7.51
C LEU A 38 -9.30 7.65 8.31
N VAL A 39 -9.27 7.77 9.65
CA VAL A 39 -8.42 6.93 10.49
C VAL A 39 -8.76 5.45 10.32
N VAL A 40 -10.05 5.10 10.35
CA VAL A 40 -10.52 3.72 10.13
C VAL A 40 -10.11 3.21 8.75
N LEU A 41 -10.30 4.02 7.70
CA LEU A 41 -9.86 3.68 6.35
C LEU A 41 -8.35 3.45 6.25
N MET A 42 -7.54 4.29 6.91
CA MET A 42 -6.08 4.13 6.91
C MET A 42 -5.65 2.86 7.63
N VAL A 43 -6.29 2.51 8.75
CA VAL A 43 -6.03 1.25 9.47
C VAL A 43 -6.45 0.04 8.62
N ALA A 44 -7.61 0.12 7.96
CA ALA A 44 -8.07 -0.93 7.05
C ALA A 44 -7.12 -1.11 5.86
N ALA A 45 -6.63 -0.01 5.28
CA ALA A 45 -5.65 -0.04 4.20
C ALA A 45 -4.31 -0.65 4.65
N GLY A 46 -3.77 -0.20 5.80
CA GLY A 46 -2.52 -0.72 6.36
C GLY A 46 -2.60 -2.21 6.67
N SER A 47 -3.71 -2.66 7.29
CA SER A 47 -3.93 -4.07 7.61
C SER A 47 -4.12 -4.94 6.34
N TRP A 48 -4.78 -4.41 5.31
CA TRP A 48 -4.90 -5.08 4.01
C TRP A 48 -3.53 -5.25 3.33
N ILE A 49 -2.71 -4.20 3.27
CA ILE A 49 -1.35 -4.27 2.68
C ILE A 49 -0.50 -5.28 3.46
N GLY A 50 -0.61 -5.30 4.79
CA GLY A 50 0.05 -6.30 5.64
C GLY A 50 -0.40 -7.73 5.34
N ALA A 51 -1.70 -7.96 5.19
CA ALA A 51 -2.25 -9.27 4.83
C ALA A 51 -1.79 -9.75 3.44
N VAL A 52 -1.69 -8.83 2.48
CA VAL A 52 -1.15 -9.10 1.13
C VAL A 52 0.34 -9.45 1.22
N SER A 53 1.14 -8.73 1.99
CA SER A 53 2.56 -9.06 2.18
C SER A 53 2.76 -10.47 2.79
N LEU A 54 2.02 -10.79 3.85
CA LEU A 54 2.05 -12.12 4.48
C LEU A 54 1.55 -13.22 3.53
N GLY A 55 0.55 -12.91 2.70
CA GLY A 55 0.08 -13.80 1.64
C GLY A 55 1.16 -14.07 0.59
N LEU A 56 1.94 -13.04 0.24
CA LEU A 56 3.06 -13.14 -0.70
C LEU A 56 4.14 -14.06 -0.15
N TRP A 57 4.47 -13.94 1.14
CA TRP A 57 5.40 -14.84 1.84
C TRP A 57 4.91 -16.29 1.88
N ARG A 58 3.59 -16.50 1.89
CA ARG A 58 2.96 -17.81 1.85
C ARG A 58 2.78 -18.36 0.42
N GLY A 59 3.27 -17.67 -0.61
CA GLY A 59 3.17 -18.10 -2.00
C GLY A 59 1.73 -18.19 -2.53
N ARG A 60 0.76 -17.49 -1.92
CA ARG A 60 -0.65 -17.62 -2.27
C ARG A 60 -0.94 -16.94 -3.63
N PRO A 61 -1.49 -17.65 -4.63
CA PRO A 61 -1.63 -17.12 -5.99
C PRO A 61 -2.60 -15.93 -6.10
N TRP A 62 -3.62 -15.84 -5.23
CA TRP A 62 -4.58 -14.73 -5.25
C TRP A 62 -3.97 -13.37 -4.88
N VAL A 63 -2.80 -13.37 -4.23
CA VAL A 63 -2.16 -12.16 -3.73
C VAL A 63 -1.69 -11.28 -4.88
N ARG A 64 -1.40 -11.88 -6.03
CA ARG A 64 -1.00 -11.15 -7.24
C ARG A 64 -2.06 -10.14 -7.68
N ALA A 65 -3.31 -10.58 -7.77
CA ALA A 65 -4.42 -9.71 -8.14
C ALA A 65 -4.63 -8.62 -7.08
N ALA A 66 -4.57 -8.98 -5.79
CA ALA A 66 -4.72 -8.03 -4.69
C ALA A 66 -3.62 -6.95 -4.70
N THR A 67 -2.36 -7.33 -4.90
CA THR A 67 -1.24 -6.38 -5.00
C THR A 67 -1.44 -5.43 -6.18
N VAL A 68 -1.76 -5.94 -7.37
CA VAL A 68 -1.95 -5.08 -8.55
C VAL A 68 -3.04 -4.03 -8.31
N VAL A 69 -4.16 -4.41 -7.67
CA VAL A 69 -5.23 -3.46 -7.35
C VAL A 69 -4.75 -2.36 -6.41
N ILE A 70 -4.07 -2.71 -5.32
CA ILE A 70 -3.55 -1.73 -4.35
C ILE A 70 -2.60 -0.75 -5.03
N GLU A 71 -1.68 -1.25 -5.84
CA GLU A 71 -0.68 -0.40 -6.48
C GLU A 71 -1.28 0.47 -7.58
N MET A 72 -2.33 0.02 -8.27
CA MET A 72 -3.09 0.89 -9.17
C MET A 72 -3.71 2.07 -8.41
N PHE A 73 -4.27 1.84 -7.21
CA PHE A 73 -4.76 2.94 -6.36
C PHE A 73 -3.63 3.86 -5.91
N ALA A 74 -2.48 3.33 -5.50
CA ALA A 74 -1.33 4.14 -5.10
C ALA A 74 -0.80 5.02 -6.25
N VAL A 75 -0.77 4.50 -7.49
CA VAL A 75 -0.43 5.26 -8.69
C VAL A 75 -1.44 6.38 -8.94
N ILE A 76 -2.74 6.09 -8.86
CA ILE A 76 -3.81 7.09 -9.05
C ILE A 76 -3.68 8.22 -8.00
N LEU A 77 -3.48 7.86 -6.73
CA LEU A 77 -3.31 8.83 -5.64
C LEU A 77 -2.04 9.67 -5.81
N SER A 78 -0.96 9.06 -6.29
CA SER A 78 0.28 9.76 -6.59
C SER A 78 0.07 10.90 -7.60
N ILE A 79 -0.71 10.66 -8.66
CA ILE A 79 -1.06 11.70 -9.65
C ILE A 79 -1.80 12.86 -8.98
N SER A 80 -2.73 12.57 -8.06
CA SER A 80 -3.44 13.62 -7.31
C SER A 80 -2.47 14.46 -6.46
N PHE A 81 -1.48 13.85 -5.80
CA PHE A 81 -0.47 14.58 -5.03
C PHE A 81 0.44 15.45 -5.90
N PHE A 82 0.86 14.94 -7.07
CA PHE A 82 1.61 15.75 -8.03
C PHE A 82 0.80 16.94 -8.54
N SER A 83 -0.48 16.74 -8.86
CA SER A 83 -1.38 17.84 -9.27
C SER A 83 -1.60 18.88 -8.17
N ALA A 84 -1.51 18.49 -6.90
CA ALA A 84 -1.58 19.39 -5.76
C ALA A 84 -0.23 20.07 -5.44
N GLY A 85 0.82 19.85 -6.26
CA GLY A 85 2.17 20.39 -6.04
C GLY A 85 2.99 19.67 -4.97
N ASN A 86 2.45 18.63 -4.33
CA ASN A 86 3.14 17.87 -3.30
C ASN A 86 3.95 16.72 -3.92
N VAL A 87 5.09 17.10 -4.51
CA VAL A 87 5.99 16.18 -5.23
C VAL A 87 6.52 15.05 -4.33
N LEU A 88 6.79 15.35 -3.06
CA LEU A 88 7.32 14.37 -2.11
C LEU A 88 6.32 13.23 -1.87
N MET A 89 5.06 13.56 -1.57
CA MET A 89 4.02 12.54 -1.36
C MET A 89 3.69 11.80 -2.65
N GLY A 90 3.68 12.49 -3.79
CA GLY A 90 3.55 11.85 -5.09
C GLY A 90 4.61 10.77 -5.31
N ALA A 91 5.88 11.09 -5.09
CA ALA A 91 6.99 10.14 -5.24
C ALA A 91 6.93 8.99 -4.22
N LEU A 92 6.55 9.28 -2.97
CA LEU A 92 6.47 8.30 -1.89
C LEU A 92 5.41 7.21 -2.17
N PHE A 93 4.31 7.57 -2.84
CA PHE A 93 3.32 6.60 -3.30
C PHE A 93 3.70 5.93 -4.62
N LEU A 94 4.31 6.66 -5.56
CA LEU A 94 4.61 6.14 -6.90
C LEU A 94 5.72 5.09 -6.88
N LEU A 95 6.81 5.35 -6.16
CA LEU A 95 8.00 4.49 -6.16
C LEU A 95 7.70 3.06 -5.68
N PRO A 96 7.11 2.82 -4.50
CA PRO A 96 6.78 1.47 -4.06
C PRO A 96 5.77 0.81 -5.01
N ALA A 97 4.81 1.57 -5.55
CA ALA A 97 3.83 1.04 -6.50
C ALA A 97 4.44 0.57 -7.82
N ALA A 98 5.33 1.37 -8.40
CA ALA A 98 6.06 1.00 -9.60
C ALA A 98 6.91 -0.25 -9.35
N VAL A 99 7.64 -0.30 -8.24
CA VAL A 99 8.48 -1.46 -7.86
C VAL A 99 7.64 -2.71 -7.68
N ALA A 100 6.54 -2.64 -6.93
CA ALA A 100 5.66 -3.78 -6.68
C ALA A 100 5.00 -4.29 -7.97
N LEU A 101 4.54 -3.41 -8.86
CA LEU A 101 3.99 -3.79 -10.16
C LEU A 101 5.03 -4.46 -11.05
N VAL A 102 6.20 -3.84 -11.24
CA VAL A 102 7.28 -4.42 -12.07
C VAL A 102 7.66 -5.81 -11.56
N LEU A 103 7.81 -5.98 -10.25
CA LEU A 103 8.17 -7.25 -9.66
C LEU A 103 7.03 -8.28 -9.72
N MET A 104 5.76 -7.88 -9.60
CA MET A 104 4.59 -8.75 -9.78
C MET A 104 4.45 -9.31 -11.19
N PHE A 105 4.94 -8.59 -12.19
CA PHE A 105 4.97 -9.05 -13.58
C PHE A 105 6.30 -9.72 -13.95
N SER A 106 7.30 -9.74 -13.06
CA SER A 106 8.54 -10.47 -13.28
C SER A 106 8.32 -11.99 -13.29
N ARG A 107 9.07 -12.69 -14.15
CA ARG A 107 8.98 -14.14 -14.32
C ARG A 107 9.25 -14.91 -13.02
N GLN A 108 10.14 -14.37 -12.19
CA GLN A 108 10.51 -14.96 -10.89
C GLN A 108 9.31 -15.03 -9.93
N VAL A 109 8.56 -13.93 -9.79
CA VAL A 109 7.41 -13.90 -8.89
C VAL A 109 6.22 -14.67 -9.48
N ALA A 110 6.05 -14.62 -10.80
CA ALA A 110 5.05 -15.43 -11.48
C ALA A 110 5.28 -16.94 -11.29
N ALA A 111 6.54 -17.41 -11.40
CA ALA A 111 6.89 -18.82 -11.18
C ALA A 111 6.69 -19.25 -9.73
N TYR A 112 7.12 -18.42 -8.78
CA TYR A 112 6.97 -18.66 -7.35
C TYR A 112 5.49 -18.78 -6.92
N LEU A 113 4.62 -17.90 -7.44
CA LEU A 113 3.18 -17.94 -7.14
C LEU A 113 2.44 -19.06 -7.88
N ALA A 114 2.99 -19.56 -8.98
CA ALA A 114 2.45 -20.70 -9.74
C ALA A 114 2.90 -22.06 -9.18
N GLY A 115 3.81 -22.09 -8.20
CA GLY A 115 4.34 -23.33 -7.61
C GLY A 115 5.29 -24.11 -8.53
N LEU A 116 5.85 -23.45 -9.56
CA LEU A 116 6.80 -24.05 -10.49
C LEU A 116 8.22 -23.99 -9.89
N PRO A 117 9.10 -24.99 -10.14
CA PRO A 117 10.48 -24.94 -9.67
C PRO A 117 11.19 -23.72 -10.27
N SER A 118 11.81 -22.94 -9.39
CA SER A 118 12.58 -21.72 -9.70
C SER A 118 13.95 -22.03 -10.29
#